data_AF-A0A542AXN7-F1
#
_entry.id   AF-A0A542AXN7-F1
#
_cell.length_a   1.000
_cell.length_b   1.000
_cell.length_c   1.000
_cell.angle_alpha   90.00
_cell.angle_beta   90.00
_cell.angle_gamma   90.00
#
_symmetry.space_group_name_H-M   'P 1'
#
loop_
_entity.id
_entity.type
_entity.pdbx_description
1 polymer ?
#
loop_
_entity_poly.entity_id
_entity_poly.type
_entity_poly.pdbx_seq_one_letter_code
_entity_poly.pdbx_strand_id
1 'polypeptide(L)'
;MTVSCQSQTNEIEDKTIDYYFGQIAELEIDELINQKILIDSLTITPKYKDSASNGLNQDGFLKYADIKANIYMSFFKDYLYQQKVEYNNEYYVLYFTMAGFDDMQWDIIKMPKDSWNGKERLSREIVEKDKSIEKVLFNYDEGAKNTENIQIFIKDDYLIMERGNLYHSLYDLKNQKVLINEESPWHQAEGDGKEGLNKWIKENLHDKIEQTINE
;
A
#
# COMPACT_ATOMS: atom_id res chain seq x y z
N MET A 1 -12.11 34.10 -5.79
CA MET A 1 -11.58 33.33 -6.93
C MET A 1 -10.20 32.87 -6.54
N THR A 2 -10.11 31.67 -5.99
CA THR A 2 -8.83 30.99 -5.73
C THR A 2 -8.71 29.87 -6.73
N VAL A 3 -7.57 29.92 -7.42
CA VAL A 3 -7.21 29.16 -8.60
C VAL A 3 -7.10 27.69 -8.22
N SER A 4 -8.03 26.88 -8.75
CA SER A 4 -7.80 25.46 -8.97
C SER A 4 -6.68 25.32 -9.99
N CYS A 5 -5.56 24.72 -9.58
CA CYS A 5 -4.53 24.30 -10.52
C CYS A 5 -3.65 23.23 -9.88
N GLN A 6 -4.06 21.97 -10.01
CA GLN A 6 -3.14 20.92 -10.42
C GLN A 6 -3.89 20.11 -11.47
N SER A 7 -3.48 20.25 -12.73
CA SER A 7 -3.79 19.27 -13.76
C SER A 7 -3.03 18.00 -13.38
N GLN A 8 -3.60 17.18 -12.51
CA GLN A 8 -3.13 15.81 -12.32
C GLN A 8 -3.60 15.06 -13.57
N THR A 9 -2.65 14.70 -14.42
CA THR A 9 -2.83 13.64 -15.39
C THR A 9 -3.42 12.43 -14.65
N ASN A 10 -4.55 11.90 -15.12
CA ASN A 10 -5.20 10.70 -14.55
C ASN A 10 -4.41 9.42 -14.84
N GLU A 11 -3.09 9.53 -15.06
CA GLU A 11 -2.23 8.40 -15.36
C GLU A 11 -2.06 7.58 -14.09
N ILE A 12 -2.10 6.25 -14.24
CA ILE A 12 -2.03 5.34 -13.08
C ILE A 12 -0.67 5.44 -12.39
N GLU A 13 0.35 5.83 -13.14
CA GLU A 13 1.73 6.06 -12.71
C GLU A 13 1.90 7.22 -11.73
N ASP A 14 0.96 8.18 -11.70
CA ASP A 14 1.02 9.34 -10.79
C ASP A 14 0.34 9.06 -9.43
N LYS A 15 -0.30 7.89 -9.26
CA LYS A 15 -1.14 7.58 -8.09
C LYS A 15 -0.33 6.98 -6.94
N THR A 16 -0.09 7.78 -5.91
CA THR A 16 0.54 7.36 -4.66
C THR A 16 -0.43 6.68 -3.71
N ILE A 17 0.07 6.09 -2.62
CA ILE A 17 -0.78 5.61 -1.51
C ILE A 17 -1.71 6.71 -1.00
N ASP A 18 -1.21 7.95 -0.85
CA ASP A 18 -2.00 9.09 -0.36
C ASP A 18 -3.20 9.40 -1.27
N TYR A 19 -3.05 9.25 -2.59
CA TYR A 19 -4.16 9.41 -3.53
C TYR A 19 -5.32 8.46 -3.18
N TYR A 20 -5.02 7.17 -2.92
CA TYR A 20 -6.03 6.18 -2.59
C TYR A 20 -6.66 6.43 -1.21
N PHE A 21 -5.88 6.87 -0.22
CA PHE A 21 -6.43 7.26 1.08
C PHE A 21 -7.30 8.51 1.01
N GLY A 22 -7.01 9.45 0.10
CA GLY A 22 -7.90 10.56 -0.21
C GLY A 22 -9.28 10.09 -0.70
N GLN A 23 -9.29 9.14 -1.64
CA GLN A 23 -10.54 8.53 -2.14
C GLN A 23 -11.33 7.83 -1.04
N ILE A 24 -10.65 7.14 -0.12
CA ILE A 24 -11.30 6.48 1.02
C ILE A 24 -11.92 7.50 1.97
N ALA A 25 -11.21 8.58 2.28
CA ALA A 25 -11.72 9.63 3.15
C ALA A 25 -12.99 10.28 2.57
N GLU A 26 -13.05 10.48 1.25
CA GLU A 26 -14.26 10.95 0.57
C GLU A 26 -15.42 9.96 0.72
N LEU A 27 -15.18 8.67 0.47
CA LEU A 27 -16.18 7.61 0.63
C LEU A 27 -16.70 7.51 2.07
N GLU A 28 -15.82 7.64 3.06
CA GLU A 28 -16.20 7.62 4.49
C GLU A 28 -17.13 8.78 4.83
N ILE A 29 -16.79 10.00 4.39
CA ILE A 29 -17.61 11.20 4.64
C ILE A 29 -18.98 11.05 3.96
N ASP A 30 -19.00 10.64 2.70
CA ASP A 30 -20.24 10.47 1.93
C ASP A 30 -21.17 9.46 2.61
N GLU A 31 -20.64 8.33 3.06
CA GLU A 31 -21.44 7.29 3.72
C GLU A 31 -21.92 7.74 5.11
N LEU A 32 -21.10 8.48 5.86
CA LEU A 32 -21.51 9.08 7.13
C LEU A 32 -22.67 10.09 6.97
N ILE A 33 -22.68 10.87 5.89
CA ILE A 33 -23.79 11.77 5.54
C ILE A 33 -25.02 10.98 5.11
N ASN A 34 -24.85 9.96 4.24
CA ASN A 34 -25.94 9.10 3.78
C ASN A 34 -26.67 8.41 4.95
N GLN A 35 -25.91 7.94 5.95
CA GLN A 35 -26.46 7.31 7.15
C GLN A 35 -26.94 8.31 8.21
N LYS A 36 -26.89 9.63 7.93
CA LYS A 36 -27.31 10.70 8.83
C LYS A 36 -26.56 10.68 10.18
N ILE A 37 -25.32 10.21 10.16
CA ILE A 37 -24.39 10.33 11.29
C ILE A 37 -23.82 11.75 11.28
N LEU A 38 -23.46 12.21 10.09
CA LEU A 38 -23.12 13.59 9.79
C LEU A 38 -24.29 14.30 9.07
N ILE A 39 -24.40 15.61 9.26
CA ILE A 39 -25.27 16.50 8.49
C ILE A 39 -24.54 16.96 7.22
N ASP A 40 -23.26 17.26 7.37
CA ASP A 40 -22.29 17.63 6.34
C ASP A 40 -20.90 17.17 6.78
N SER A 41 -19.85 17.42 5.99
CA SER A 41 -18.49 16.94 6.27
C SER A 41 -17.89 17.44 7.60
N LEU A 42 -18.49 18.44 8.26
CA LEU A 42 -17.97 19.05 9.49
C LEU A 42 -18.93 18.94 10.68
N THR A 43 -20.20 18.59 10.44
CA THR A 43 -21.26 18.70 11.45
C THR A 43 -21.82 17.34 11.83
N ILE A 44 -21.60 16.93 13.09
CA ILE A 44 -22.18 15.72 13.67
C ILE A 44 -23.67 15.94 13.99
N THR A 45 -24.51 14.97 13.62
CA THR A 45 -25.93 14.98 13.95
C THR A 45 -26.13 14.95 15.47
N PRO A 46 -27.05 15.75 16.07
CA PRO A 46 -27.20 15.86 17.52
C PRO A 46 -27.37 14.52 18.27
N LYS A 47 -28.02 13.53 17.64
CA LYS A 47 -28.17 12.17 18.18
C LYS A 47 -26.83 11.47 18.45
N TYR A 48 -25.84 11.72 17.61
CA TYR A 48 -24.53 11.05 17.65
C TYR A 48 -23.42 11.93 18.23
N LYS A 49 -23.75 13.14 18.66
CA LYS A 49 -22.79 14.08 19.20
C LYS A 49 -22.58 13.84 20.69
N ASP A 50 -21.32 13.69 21.09
CA ASP A 50 -20.93 13.67 22.50
C ASP A 50 -20.91 15.09 23.08
N SER A 51 -21.56 15.27 24.23
CA SER A 51 -21.69 16.58 24.89
C SER A 51 -20.39 17.08 25.51
N ALA A 52 -19.43 16.18 25.81
CA ALA A 52 -18.19 16.53 26.48
C ALA A 52 -17.04 16.85 25.50
N SER A 53 -16.94 16.11 24.40
CA SER A 53 -15.81 16.17 23.46
C SER A 53 -16.11 16.84 22.12
N ASN A 54 -17.37 17.24 21.87
CA ASN A 54 -17.85 17.67 20.54
C ASN A 54 -17.64 16.63 19.42
N GLY A 55 -17.19 15.41 19.74
CA GLY A 55 -16.99 14.30 18.82
C GLY A 55 -18.18 13.35 18.72
N LEU A 56 -17.96 12.15 18.18
CA LEU A 56 -18.97 11.09 18.17
C LEU A 56 -19.14 10.51 19.59
N ASN A 57 -20.38 10.28 20.00
CA ASN A 57 -20.68 9.42 21.15
C ASN A 57 -20.45 7.94 20.80
N GLN A 58 -20.61 7.05 21.79
CA GLN A 58 -20.35 5.62 21.60
C GLN A 58 -21.15 5.01 20.42
N ASP A 59 -22.44 5.33 20.31
CA ASP A 59 -23.29 4.81 19.23
C ASP A 59 -22.85 5.33 17.85
N GLY A 60 -22.43 6.60 17.78
CA GLY A 60 -21.89 7.21 16.58
C GLY A 60 -20.56 6.58 16.17
N PHE A 61 -19.68 6.33 17.13
CA PHE A 61 -18.39 5.69 16.92
C PHE A 61 -18.54 4.26 16.41
N LEU A 62 -19.42 3.45 17.01
CA LEU A 62 -19.66 2.07 16.55
C LEU A 62 -20.15 2.04 15.10
N LYS A 63 -21.08 2.93 14.73
CA LYS A 63 -21.53 3.06 13.34
C LYS A 63 -20.43 3.51 12.39
N TYR A 64 -19.60 4.47 12.80
CA TYR A 64 -18.46 4.90 12.01
C TYR A 64 -17.46 3.75 11.80
N ALA A 65 -17.16 2.97 12.85
CA ALA A 65 -16.27 1.82 12.76
C ALA A 65 -16.80 0.77 11.76
N ASP A 66 -18.11 0.48 11.78
CA ASP A 66 -18.75 -0.42 10.80
C ASP A 66 -18.66 0.13 9.36
N ILE A 67 -18.91 1.43 9.17
CA ILE A 67 -18.79 2.08 7.85
C ILE A 67 -17.36 1.96 7.33
N LYS A 68 -16.39 2.33 8.17
CA LYS A 68 -14.96 2.27 7.84
C LYS A 68 -14.55 0.85 7.46
N ALA A 69 -14.93 -0.15 8.26
CA ALA A 69 -14.64 -1.56 7.98
C ALA A 69 -15.15 -1.99 6.60
N ASN A 70 -16.40 -1.63 6.27
CA ASN A 70 -17.03 -2.00 5.00
C ASN A 70 -16.37 -1.31 3.81
N ILE A 71 -16.04 -0.02 3.94
CA ILE A 71 -15.33 0.73 2.89
C ILE A 71 -13.96 0.12 2.66
N TYR A 72 -13.17 -0.10 3.71
CA TYR A 72 -11.83 -0.68 3.59
C TYR A 72 -11.88 -2.07 2.96
N MET A 73 -12.75 -2.95 3.44
CA MET A 73 -12.92 -4.31 2.90
C MET A 73 -13.32 -4.30 1.42
N SER A 74 -14.20 -3.38 1.02
CA SER A 74 -14.61 -3.24 -0.38
C SER A 74 -13.52 -2.62 -1.26
N PHE A 75 -12.84 -1.59 -0.76
CA PHE A 75 -11.87 -0.80 -1.52
C PHE A 75 -10.57 -1.58 -1.74
N PHE A 76 -10.10 -2.32 -0.74
CA PHE A 76 -8.88 -3.13 -0.77
C PHE A 76 -9.11 -4.61 -1.09
N LYS A 77 -10.30 -4.97 -1.59
CA LYS A 77 -10.57 -6.34 -2.08
C LYS A 77 -9.60 -6.77 -3.19
N ASP A 78 -9.12 -5.81 -3.98
CA ASP A 78 -8.19 -5.97 -5.08
C ASP A 78 -6.85 -5.29 -4.73
N TYR A 79 -5.82 -5.65 -5.48
CA TYR A 79 -4.53 -4.97 -5.48
C TYR A 79 -4.62 -3.62 -6.22
N LEU A 80 -3.89 -2.63 -5.73
CA LEU A 80 -3.80 -1.27 -6.27
C LEU A 80 -2.40 -1.01 -6.82
N TYR A 81 -2.33 -0.55 -8.05
CA TYR A 81 -1.07 -0.27 -8.75
C TYR A 81 -0.26 0.81 -8.02
N GLN A 82 1.06 0.63 -7.98
CA GLN A 82 2.04 1.63 -7.55
C GLN A 82 3.06 1.95 -8.64
N GLN A 83 3.68 0.91 -9.19
CA GLN A 83 4.76 1.10 -10.15
C GLN A 83 4.94 -0.16 -11.01
N LYS A 84 5.56 -0.02 -12.18
CA LYS A 84 6.11 -1.13 -12.96
C LYS A 84 7.53 -0.82 -13.40
N VAL A 85 8.35 -1.86 -13.54
CA VAL A 85 9.64 -1.80 -14.23
C VAL A 85 9.73 -2.91 -15.26
N GLU A 86 10.55 -2.67 -16.27
CA GLU A 86 10.72 -3.54 -17.41
C GLU A 86 12.06 -4.27 -17.35
N TYR A 87 12.05 -5.58 -17.57
CA TYR A 87 13.26 -6.36 -17.76
C TYR A 87 13.03 -7.42 -18.83
N ASN A 88 13.86 -7.43 -19.88
CA ASN A 88 13.68 -8.29 -21.05
C ASN A 88 12.25 -8.18 -21.64
N ASN A 89 11.49 -9.27 -21.66
CA ASN A 89 10.11 -9.30 -22.19
C ASN A 89 9.04 -9.41 -21.08
N GLU A 90 9.40 -9.04 -19.85
CA GLU A 90 8.54 -9.14 -18.67
C GLU A 90 8.37 -7.77 -18.01
N TYR A 91 7.20 -7.57 -17.39
CA TYR A 91 6.98 -6.51 -16.43
C TYR A 91 7.00 -7.06 -15.02
N TYR A 92 7.67 -6.31 -14.14
CA TYR A 92 7.59 -6.47 -12.70
C TYR A 92 6.76 -5.31 -12.17
N VAL A 93 5.62 -5.63 -11.59
CA VAL A 93 4.63 -4.63 -11.19
C VAL A 93 4.48 -4.68 -9.68
N LEU A 94 4.71 -3.53 -9.04
CA LEU A 94 4.47 -3.30 -7.64
C LEU A 94 3.01 -2.92 -7.43
N TYR A 95 2.36 -3.70 -6.58
CA TYR A 95 1.03 -3.44 -6.07
C TYR A 95 1.06 -3.28 -4.56
N PHE A 96 0.05 -2.61 -4.03
CA PHE A 96 -0.26 -2.67 -2.61
C PHE A 96 -1.72 -3.02 -2.37
N THR A 97 -2.01 -3.53 -1.18
CA THR A 97 -3.35 -3.75 -0.68
C THR A 97 -3.34 -3.60 0.84
N MET A 98 -4.50 -3.81 1.45
CA MET A 98 -4.63 -3.85 2.90
C MET A 98 -5.21 -5.19 3.31
N ALA A 99 -4.63 -5.76 4.36
CA ALA A 99 -5.20 -6.86 5.12
C ALA A 99 -5.67 -6.31 6.48
N GLY A 100 -6.79 -6.81 7.00
CA GLY A 100 -7.34 -6.27 8.24
C GLY A 100 -7.78 -4.80 8.13
N PHE A 101 -7.69 -4.07 9.24
CA PHE A 101 -8.12 -2.66 9.33
C PHE A 101 -7.02 -1.69 8.89
N ASP A 102 -5.76 -2.06 9.14
CA ASP A 102 -4.62 -1.21 8.87
C ASP A 102 -3.40 -1.97 8.35
N ASP A 103 -3.33 -3.30 8.34
CA ASP A 103 -2.10 -3.98 7.92
C ASP A 103 -1.86 -3.77 6.41
N MET A 104 -0.72 -3.19 6.05
CA MET A 104 -0.41 -2.90 4.65
C MET A 104 0.46 -3.99 4.05
N GLN A 105 0.14 -4.34 2.82
CA GLN A 105 0.78 -5.40 2.07
C GLN A 105 1.25 -4.84 0.74
N TRP A 106 2.46 -5.22 0.33
CA TRP A 106 3.04 -4.96 -0.97
C TRP A 106 3.41 -6.27 -1.65
N ASP A 107 3.00 -6.40 -2.91
CA ASP A 107 3.33 -7.54 -3.75
C ASP A 107 4.03 -7.04 -5.00
N ILE A 108 5.11 -7.73 -5.38
CA ILE A 108 5.68 -7.61 -6.71
C ILE A 108 5.26 -8.84 -7.49
N ILE A 109 4.61 -8.61 -8.62
CA ILE A 109 4.25 -9.68 -9.55
C ILE A 109 5.01 -9.54 -10.86
N LYS A 110 5.33 -10.67 -11.47
CA LYS A 110 5.94 -10.79 -12.79
C LYS A 110 4.88 -11.25 -13.78
N MET A 111 4.85 -10.63 -14.95
CA MET A 111 4.01 -11.07 -16.07
C MET A 111 4.62 -10.71 -17.43
N PRO A 112 4.28 -11.43 -18.52
CA PRO A 112 4.66 -11.02 -19.86
C PRO A 112 4.12 -9.63 -20.21
N LYS A 113 4.89 -8.85 -20.98
CA LYS A 113 4.46 -7.49 -21.38
C LYS A 113 3.11 -7.47 -22.09
N ASP A 114 2.88 -8.42 -22.99
CA ASP A 114 1.65 -8.51 -23.77
C ASP A 114 0.43 -8.87 -22.92
N SER A 115 0.63 -9.42 -21.71
CA SER A 115 -0.43 -9.69 -20.74
C SER A 115 -0.80 -8.45 -19.92
N TRP A 116 0.06 -7.43 -19.87
CA TRP A 116 -0.20 -6.23 -19.10
C TRP A 116 -1.18 -5.31 -19.82
N ASN A 117 -2.28 -4.99 -19.14
CA ASN A 117 -3.39 -4.23 -19.72
C ASN A 117 -3.54 -2.82 -19.13
N GLY A 118 -2.54 -2.35 -18.36
CA GLY A 118 -2.55 -1.01 -17.78
C GLY A 118 -3.67 -0.77 -16.77
N LYS A 119 -4.17 -1.82 -16.11
CA LYS A 119 -5.23 -1.67 -15.10
C LYS A 119 -4.64 -1.23 -13.76
N GLU A 120 -5.22 -0.18 -13.20
CA GLU A 120 -4.96 0.29 -11.84
C GLU A 120 -5.26 -0.76 -10.77
N ARG A 121 -6.29 -1.58 -11.00
CA ARG A 121 -6.74 -2.62 -10.08
C ARG A 121 -6.46 -4.00 -10.65
N LEU A 122 -5.88 -4.86 -9.82
CA LEU A 122 -5.67 -6.27 -10.14
C LEU A 122 -6.37 -7.15 -9.11
N SER A 123 -7.28 -8.00 -9.59
CA SER A 123 -8.04 -8.88 -8.70
C SER A 123 -7.17 -9.99 -8.11
N ARG A 124 -7.34 -10.27 -6.81
CA ARG A 124 -6.67 -11.38 -6.12
C ARG A 124 -6.96 -12.72 -6.79
N GLU A 125 -8.18 -12.92 -7.27
CA GLU A 125 -8.59 -14.13 -8.00
C GLU A 125 -7.81 -14.33 -9.31
N ILE A 126 -7.52 -13.24 -10.03
CA ILE A 126 -6.73 -13.31 -11.27
C ILE A 126 -5.30 -13.72 -10.95
N VAL A 127 -4.70 -13.15 -9.90
CA VAL A 127 -3.35 -13.51 -9.45
C VAL A 127 -3.25 -15.00 -9.06
N GLU A 128 -4.31 -15.57 -8.49
CA GLU A 128 -4.34 -16.99 -8.12
C GLU A 128 -4.57 -17.94 -9.31
N LYS A 129 -5.33 -17.51 -10.32
CA LYS A 129 -5.79 -18.39 -11.41
C LYS A 129 -4.97 -18.27 -12.70
N ASP A 130 -4.43 -17.09 -12.98
CA ASP A 130 -3.67 -16.84 -14.20
C ASP A 130 -2.22 -17.30 -14.04
N LYS A 131 -1.88 -18.39 -14.73
CA LYS A 131 -0.54 -18.98 -14.69
C LYS A 131 0.54 -18.12 -15.34
N SER A 132 0.17 -17.07 -16.08
CA SER A 132 1.12 -16.11 -16.64
C SER A 132 1.57 -15.06 -15.63
N ILE A 133 0.90 -14.99 -14.46
CA ILE A 133 1.27 -14.12 -13.36
C ILE A 133 2.03 -14.94 -12.33
N GLU A 134 3.20 -14.46 -11.93
CA GLU A 134 4.02 -15.05 -10.88
C GLU A 134 4.19 -14.06 -9.73
N LYS A 135 3.93 -14.49 -8.50
CA LYS A 135 4.27 -13.69 -7.31
C LYS A 135 5.78 -13.79 -7.08
N VAL A 136 6.45 -12.65 -7.12
CA VAL A 136 7.91 -12.54 -6.98
C VAL A 136 8.28 -12.28 -5.53
N LEU A 137 7.65 -11.28 -4.93
CA LEU A 137 7.94 -10.83 -3.57
C LEU A 137 6.65 -10.42 -2.86
N PHE A 138 6.64 -10.62 -1.55
CA PHE A 138 5.57 -10.23 -0.63
C PHE A 138 6.21 -9.60 0.61
N ASN A 139 5.68 -8.45 1.02
CA ASN A 139 6.11 -7.76 2.23
C ASN A 139 4.90 -7.12 2.93
N TYR A 140 4.89 -7.16 4.26
CA TYR A 140 3.72 -6.94 5.08
C TYR A 140 4.08 -6.27 6.42
N ASP A 141 3.38 -5.18 6.74
CA ASP A 141 3.59 -4.42 7.98
C ASP A 141 2.29 -4.21 8.75
N GLU A 142 2.27 -4.71 10.00
CA GLU A 142 1.19 -4.50 10.99
C GLU A 142 1.42 -3.25 11.86
N GLY A 143 2.67 -2.82 11.98
CA GLY A 143 3.07 -1.76 12.90
C GLY A 143 3.37 -0.44 12.21
N ALA A 144 4.49 0.18 12.60
CA ALA A 144 4.97 1.37 11.93
C ALA A 144 5.25 1.08 10.45
N LYS A 145 4.66 1.86 9.55
CA LYS A 145 4.75 1.61 8.11
C LYS A 145 5.67 2.62 7.46
N ASN A 146 6.51 2.13 6.57
CA ASN A 146 7.26 2.97 5.65
C ASN A 146 6.40 3.13 4.40
N THR A 147 5.54 4.15 4.41
CA THR A 147 4.60 4.45 3.31
C THR A 147 5.13 5.49 2.34
N GLU A 148 6.26 6.09 2.69
CA GLU A 148 6.99 7.07 1.90
C GLU A 148 8.03 6.42 0.97
N ASN A 149 8.32 7.06 -0.17
CA ASN A 149 9.36 6.66 -1.13
C ASN A 149 9.30 5.17 -1.52
N ILE A 150 8.09 4.69 -1.79
CA ILE A 150 7.87 3.32 -2.21
C ILE A 150 8.19 3.20 -3.69
N GLN A 151 9.16 2.36 -4.01
CA GLN A 151 9.52 2.11 -5.39
C GLN A 151 10.15 0.74 -5.59
N ILE A 152 10.11 0.28 -6.83
CA ILE A 152 10.95 -0.81 -7.34
C ILE A 152 11.84 -0.27 -8.45
N PHE A 153 13.07 -0.76 -8.52
CA PHE A 153 14.01 -0.41 -9.58
C PHE A 153 14.96 -1.56 -9.87
N ILE A 154 15.64 -1.48 -11.01
CA ILE A 154 16.59 -2.49 -11.45
C ILE A 154 18.00 -1.92 -11.43
N LYS A 155 18.93 -2.66 -10.86
CA LYS A 155 20.36 -2.37 -10.89
C LYS A 155 21.14 -3.68 -11.08
N ASP A 156 21.98 -3.73 -12.11
CA ASP A 156 22.88 -4.87 -12.39
C ASP A 156 22.17 -6.24 -12.35
N ASP A 157 21.05 -6.36 -13.07
CA ASP A 157 20.18 -7.55 -13.12
C ASP A 157 19.54 -7.95 -11.77
N TYR A 158 19.51 -7.03 -10.80
CA TYR A 158 18.74 -7.17 -9.57
C TYR A 158 17.52 -6.26 -9.55
N LEU A 159 16.38 -6.81 -9.16
CA LEU A 159 15.19 -6.06 -8.81
C LEU A 159 15.19 -5.77 -7.31
N ILE A 160 15.07 -4.50 -6.97
CA ILE A 160 15.16 -4.00 -5.60
C ILE A 160 13.84 -3.30 -5.25
N MET A 161 13.32 -3.57 -4.05
CA MET A 161 12.20 -2.83 -3.48
C MET A 161 12.69 -1.89 -2.38
N GLU A 162 12.27 -0.65 -2.45
CA GLU A 162 12.58 0.40 -1.48
C GLU A 162 11.30 0.95 -0.87
N ARG A 163 11.33 1.22 0.43
CA ARG A 163 10.31 1.99 1.16
C ARG A 163 10.96 2.70 2.33
N GLY A 164 10.64 3.97 2.57
CA GLY A 164 11.22 4.72 3.69
C GLY A 164 12.70 5.04 3.52
N ASN A 165 13.21 5.08 2.29
CA ASN A 165 14.66 5.20 1.98
C ASN A 165 15.49 4.01 2.49
N LEU A 166 14.86 2.85 2.64
CA LEU A 166 15.52 1.59 3.02
C LEU A 166 15.14 0.52 2.00
N TYR A 167 16.07 -0.39 1.72
CA TYR A 167 15.79 -1.53 0.85
C TYR A 167 15.17 -2.65 1.67
N HIS A 168 14.08 -3.23 1.15
CA HIS A 168 13.30 -4.28 1.81
C HIS A 168 13.50 -5.63 1.16
N SER A 169 13.80 -5.66 -0.14
CA SER A 169 13.99 -6.92 -0.84
C SER A 169 14.92 -6.79 -2.05
N LEU A 170 15.50 -7.93 -2.39
CA LEU A 170 16.41 -8.13 -3.51
C LEU A 170 16.06 -9.43 -4.22
N TYR A 171 15.77 -9.33 -5.50
CA TYR A 171 15.48 -10.45 -6.39
C TYR A 171 16.49 -10.48 -7.55
N ASP A 172 17.11 -11.62 -7.75
CA ASP A 172 18.04 -11.88 -8.85
C ASP A 172 17.24 -12.21 -10.10
N LEU A 173 17.19 -11.27 -11.04
CA LEU A 173 16.41 -11.38 -12.27
C LEU A 173 16.99 -12.44 -13.22
N LYS A 174 18.30 -12.66 -13.18
CA LYS A 174 18.99 -13.59 -14.06
C LYS A 174 18.74 -15.04 -13.67
N ASN A 175 18.79 -15.34 -12.37
CA ASN A 175 18.54 -16.68 -11.84
C ASN A 175 17.09 -16.87 -11.36
N GLN A 176 16.26 -15.83 -11.49
CA GLN A 176 14.85 -15.83 -11.08
C GLN A 176 14.65 -16.30 -9.63
N LYS A 177 15.42 -15.75 -8.68
CA LYS A 177 15.34 -16.14 -7.28
C LYS A 177 15.34 -14.95 -6.32
N VAL A 178 14.57 -15.08 -5.25
CA VAL A 178 14.65 -14.17 -4.10
C VAL A 178 15.98 -14.39 -3.39
N LEU A 179 16.75 -13.32 -3.19
CA LEU A 179 17.99 -13.33 -2.42
C LEU A 179 17.76 -12.88 -0.99
N ILE A 180 17.04 -11.77 -0.83
CA ILE A 180 16.76 -11.14 0.46
C ILE A 180 15.30 -10.69 0.43
N ASN A 181 14.50 -11.18 1.37
CA ASN A 181 13.15 -10.70 1.66
C ASN A 181 12.81 -11.11 3.09
N GLU A 182 12.38 -10.15 3.91
CA GLU A 182 11.68 -10.45 5.15
C GLU A 182 10.22 -10.07 4.94
N GLU A 183 9.31 -11.03 5.13
CA GLU A 183 7.90 -10.80 4.86
C GLU A 183 7.30 -9.85 5.88
N SER A 184 7.73 -9.90 7.15
CA SER A 184 7.24 -8.99 8.17
C SER A 184 8.34 -8.52 9.13
N PRO A 185 9.06 -7.44 8.78
CA PRO A 185 10.12 -6.89 9.63
C PRO A 185 9.62 -6.48 11.03
N TRP A 186 8.34 -6.09 11.14
CA TRP A 186 7.70 -5.75 12.42
C TRP A 186 7.81 -6.88 13.45
N HIS A 187 7.64 -8.14 13.02
CA HIS A 187 7.71 -9.29 13.91
C HIS A 187 9.15 -9.68 14.32
N GLN A 188 10.15 -9.13 13.65
CA GLN A 188 11.57 -9.41 13.90
C GLN A 188 12.25 -8.31 14.73
N ALA A 189 11.72 -7.09 14.70
CA ALA A 189 12.30 -5.97 15.42
C ALA A 189 12.04 -6.09 16.93
N GLU A 190 13.11 -6.06 17.74
CA GLU A 190 13.00 -6.11 19.20
C GLU A 190 12.55 -4.77 19.84
N GLY A 191 12.23 -3.75 19.04
CA GLY A 191 11.88 -2.41 19.51
C GLY A 191 10.46 -1.99 19.14
N ASP A 192 9.71 -1.51 20.14
CA ASP A 192 8.34 -1.00 19.96
C ASP A 192 8.36 0.34 19.21
N GLY A 193 8.26 0.29 17.87
CA GLY A 193 7.97 1.47 17.04
C GLY A 193 8.88 1.68 15.82
N LYS A 194 8.67 2.80 15.12
CA LYS A 194 9.28 3.09 13.81
C LYS A 194 10.81 3.10 13.84
N GLU A 195 11.41 3.63 14.90
CA GLU A 195 12.88 3.72 15.02
C GLU A 195 13.53 2.34 15.15
N GLY A 196 13.00 1.50 16.04
CA GLY A 196 13.48 0.13 16.25
C GLY A 196 13.33 -0.72 14.99
N LEU A 197 12.15 -0.63 14.34
CA LEU A 197 11.89 -1.27 13.06
C LEU A 197 12.88 -0.83 11.97
N ASN A 198 13.06 0.47 11.77
CA ASN A 198 13.95 0.99 10.73
C ASN A 198 15.41 0.63 10.98
N LYS A 199 15.85 0.61 12.24
CA LYS A 199 17.18 0.12 12.60
C LYS A 199 17.34 -1.35 12.21
N TRP A 200 16.36 -2.18 12.55
CA TRP A 200 16.39 -3.60 12.20
C TRP A 200 16.42 -3.82 10.69
N ILE A 201 15.55 -3.14 9.93
CA ILE A 201 15.53 -3.19 8.45
C ILE A 201 16.87 -2.78 7.88
N LYS A 202 17.48 -1.72 8.43
CA LYS A 202 18.77 -1.23 7.97
C LYS A 202 19.85 -2.31 8.08
N GLU A 203 20.02 -2.86 9.28
CA GLU A 203 21.09 -3.81 9.62
C GLU A 203 20.87 -5.18 8.95
N ASN A 204 19.62 -5.60 8.75
CA ASN A 204 19.30 -6.95 8.32
C ASN A 204 18.94 -7.08 6.85
N LEU A 205 18.48 -6.01 6.21
CA LEU A 205 18.06 -5.98 4.82
C LEU A 205 18.87 -4.96 4.03
N HIS A 206 18.72 -3.67 4.32
CA HIS A 206 19.26 -2.58 3.48
C HIS A 206 20.78 -2.67 3.29
N ASP A 207 21.56 -2.74 4.37
CA ASP A 207 23.03 -2.75 4.28
C ASP A 207 23.54 -4.00 3.53
N LYS A 208 22.86 -5.15 3.70
CA LYS A 208 23.21 -6.40 2.99
C LYS A 208 22.87 -6.32 1.50
N ILE A 209 21.74 -5.70 1.17
CA ILE A 209 21.35 -5.44 -0.22
C ILE A 209 22.35 -4.47 -0.85
N GLU A 210 22.68 -3.36 -0.19
CA GLU A 210 23.69 -2.40 -0.64
C GLU A 210 25.04 -3.05 -0.91
N GLN A 211 25.50 -3.93 -0.02
CA GLN A 211 26.72 -4.68 -0.23
C GLN A 211 26.62 -5.55 -1.50
N THR A 212 25.54 -6.32 -1.64
CA THR A 212 25.36 -7.26 -2.76
C THR A 212 25.31 -6.57 -4.12
N ILE A 213 24.70 -5.38 -4.21
CA ILE A 213 24.51 -4.65 -5.47
C ILE A 213 25.67 -3.70 -5.81
N ASN A 214 26.72 -3.64 -4.99
CA ASN A 214 27.90 -2.80 -5.21
C ASN A 214 29.22 -3.62 -5.29
N GLU A 215 29.17 -4.93 -5.05
CA GLU A 215 30.26 -5.87 -5.28
C GLU A 215 30.39 -6.24 -6.77
#